data_AF-A0A1H3ZUG6-F1
#
_entry.id   AF-A0A1H3ZUG6-F1
#
_cell.length_a   1.000
_cell.length_b   1.000
_cell.length_c   1.000
_cell.angle_alpha   90.00
_cell.angle_beta   90.00
_cell.angle_gamma   90.00
#
_symmetry.space_group_name_H-M   'P 1'
#
loop_
_entity.id
_entity.type
_entity.pdbx_description
1 polymer ?
#
loop_
_entity_poly.entity_id
_entity_poly.type
_entity_poly.pdbx_seq_one_letter_code
_entity_poly.pdbx_strand_id
1 'polypeptide(L)'
;MKLLYYYLQILLPMAIMVYLYECELYETTLFLILAYVLIYRPIVDGYRLIRLGQLPKKEFWKMFIPFYGAKYFGALYFGSVS
;
A
#
# COMPACT_ATOMS: atom_id res chain seq x y z
N MET A 1 -12.70 5.71 -1.05
CA MET A 1 -12.81 4.24 -0.98
C MET A 1 -13.35 3.96 0.40
N LYS A 2 -14.27 3.01 0.61
CA LYS A 2 -14.63 2.67 2.00
C LYS A 2 -13.37 2.13 2.69
N LEU A 3 -13.14 2.51 3.94
CA LEU A 3 -11.96 2.17 4.74
C LEU A 3 -11.66 0.65 4.68
N LEU A 4 -12.72 -0.15 4.74
CA LEU A 4 -12.68 -1.61 4.69
C LEU A 4 -12.07 -2.18 3.41
N TYR A 5 -12.36 -1.59 2.23
CA TYR A 5 -11.75 -2.04 0.97
C TYR A 5 -10.26 -1.79 0.93
N TYR A 6 -9.79 -0.68 1.51
CA TYR A 6 -8.37 -0.40 1.60
C TYR A 6 -7.66 -1.39 2.52
N TYR A 7 -8.26 -1.73 3.67
CA TYR A 7 -7.68 -2.77 4.54
C TYR A 7 -7.65 -4.15 3.87
N LEU A 8 -8.70 -4.52 3.12
CA LEU A 8 -8.70 -5.76 2.34
C LEU A 8 -7.58 -5.79 1.30
N GLN A 9 -7.33 -4.67 0.60
CA GLN A 9 -6.24 -4.58 -0.39
C GLN A 9 -4.85 -4.75 0.21
N ILE A 10 -4.69 -4.53 1.52
CA ILE A 10 -3.44 -4.69 2.26
C ILE A 10 -3.31 -6.11 2.81
N LEU A 11 -4.40 -6.63 3.39
CA LEU A 11 -4.40 -7.92 4.08
C LEU A 11 -4.40 -9.11 3.12
N LEU A 12 -5.07 -8.99 1.97
CA LEU A 12 -5.21 -10.10 1.01
C LEU A 12 -3.85 -10.48 0.38
N PRO A 13 -3.01 -9.55 -0.12
CA PRO A 13 -1.67 -9.90 -0.60
C PRO A 13 -0.78 -10.50 0.49
N MET A 14 -0.94 -10.03 1.74
CA MET A 14 -0.17 -10.54 2.87
C MET A 14 -0.54 -12.00 3.20
N ALA A 15 -1.82 -12.34 3.17
CA ALA A 15 -2.27 -13.73 3.35
C ALA A 15 -1.73 -14.67 2.26
N ILE A 16 -1.68 -14.20 1.01
CA ILE A 16 -1.08 -14.96 -0.11
C ILE A 16 0.42 -15.19 0.13
N MET A 17 1.16 -14.19 0.62
CA MET A 17 2.58 -14.35 0.92
C MET A 17 2.84 -15.36 2.03
N VAL A 18 2.02 -15.37 3.09
CA VAL A 18 2.11 -16.37 4.15
C VAL A 18 1.89 -17.77 3.59
N TYR A 19 0.87 -17.96 2.76
CA TYR A 19 0.62 -19.24 2.11
C TYR A 19 1.79 -19.71 1.24
N LEU A 20 2.38 -18.81 0.43
CA LEU A 20 3.52 -19.16 -0.42
C LEU A 20 4.78 -19.49 0.38
N TYR A 21 4.97 -18.86 1.54
CA TYR A 21 6.05 -19.17 2.46
C TYR A 21 5.91 -20.59 3.04
N GLU A 22 4.69 -20.99 3.44
CA GLU A 22 4.40 -22.35 3.92
C GLU A 22 4.60 -23.41 2.84
N CYS A 23 4.48 -23.05 1.56
CA CYS A 23 4.82 -23.92 0.42
C CYS A 23 6.32 -23.97 0.10
N GLU A 24 7.18 -23.44 0.97
CA GLU A 24 8.64 -23.38 0.80
C GLU A 24 9.10 -22.59 -0.45
N LEU A 25 8.23 -21.75 -1.03
CA LEU A 25 8.53 -20.91 -2.19
C LEU A 25 9.17 -19.60 -1.76
N TYR A 26 10.33 -19.68 -1.08
CA TYR A 26 10.97 -18.54 -0.43
C TYR A 26 11.39 -17.43 -1.39
N GLU A 27 12.02 -17.78 -2.51
CA GLU A 27 12.46 -16.79 -3.51
C GLU A 27 11.26 -16.04 -4.10
N THR A 28 10.24 -16.78 -4.53
CA THR A 28 8.98 -16.22 -5.03
C THR A 28 8.32 -15.31 -4.00
N THR A 29 8.29 -15.74 -2.74
CA THR A 29 7.75 -14.94 -1.64
C THR A 29 8.53 -13.64 -1.45
N LEU A 30 9.87 -13.69 -1.50
CA LEU A 30 10.73 -12.50 -1.40
C LEU A 30 10.47 -11.52 -2.56
N PHE A 31 10.42 -12.01 -3.81
CA PHE A 31 10.11 -11.17 -4.97
C PHE A 31 8.72 -10.51 -4.85
N LEU A 32 7.73 -11.25 -4.35
CA LEU A 32 6.39 -10.72 -4.12
C LEU A 32 6.36 -9.67 -3.01
N ILE A 33 7.11 -9.87 -1.92
CA ILE A 33 7.24 -8.86 -0.86
C ILE A 33 7.84 -7.58 -1.42
N LEU A 34 8.91 -7.67 -2.22
CA LEU A 34 9.55 -6.51 -2.82
C LEU A 34 8.60 -5.79 -3.80
N ALA A 35 7.94 -6.53 -4.69
CA ALA A 35 6.94 -5.97 -5.61
C ALA A 35 5.77 -5.32 -4.84
N TYR A 36 5.34 -5.94 -3.75
CA TYR A 36 4.27 -5.42 -2.91
C TYR A 36 4.67 -4.11 -2.24
N VAL A 37 5.82 -4.05 -1.59
CA VAL A 37 6.27 -2.86 -0.84
C VAL A 37 6.68 -1.72 -1.77
N LEU A 38 7.34 -2.02 -2.89
CA LEU A 38 7.91 -0.99 -3.77
C LEU A 38 6.97 -0.51 -4.87
N ILE A 39 5.99 -1.33 -5.27
CA ILE A 39 5.11 -1.02 -6.40
C ILE A 39 3.67 -0.95 -5.95
N TYR A 40 3.11 -2.08 -5.50
CA TYR A 40 1.69 -2.16 -5.19
C TYR A 40 1.29 -1.20 -4.06
N ARG A 41 2.11 -1.13 -3.00
CA ARG A 41 1.81 -0.34 -1.81
C ARG A 41 1.78 1.18 -2.08
N PRO A 42 2.80 1.78 -2.74
CA PRO A 42 2.76 3.16 -3.20
C PRO A 42 1.55 3.48 -4.08
N ILE A 43 1.16 2.55 -4.94
CA ILE A 43 0.03 2.73 -5.85
C ILE A 43 -1.29 2.80 -5.07
N VAL A 44 -1.57 1.82 -4.22
CA VAL A 44 -2.80 1.77 -3.42
C VAL A 44 -2.91 2.98 -2.48
N ASP A 45 -1.82 3.29 -1.77
CA ASP A 45 -1.76 4.41 -0.83
C ASP A 45 -1.90 5.75 -1.56
N GLY A 46 -1.20 5.91 -2.70
CA GLY A 46 -1.25 7.12 -3.51
C GLY A 46 -2.63 7.37 -4.12
N TYR A 47 -3.29 6.34 -4.67
CA TYR A 47 -4.66 6.46 -5.17
C TYR A 47 -5.65 6.84 -4.09
N ARG A 48 -5.48 6.27 -2.89
CA ARG A 48 -6.32 6.63 -1.74
C ARG A 48 -6.11 8.10 -1.34
N LEU A 49 -4.87 8.57 -1.28
CA LEU A 49 -4.58 9.97 -0.91
C LEU A 49 -5.06 10.98 -1.94
N ILE A 50 -4.92 10.67 -3.23
CA ILE A 50 -5.50 11.48 -4.31
C ILE A 50 -7.01 11.58 -4.15
N ARG A 51 -7.67 10.47 -3.85
CA ARG A 51 -9.12 10.45 -3.65
C ARG A 51 -9.58 11.19 -2.39
N LEU A 52 -8.74 11.25 -1.36
CA LEU A 52 -8.97 12.03 -0.14
C LEU A 52 -8.63 13.53 -0.34
N GLY A 53 -8.12 13.94 -1.50
CA GLY A 53 -7.67 15.32 -1.76
C GLY A 53 -6.38 15.71 -1.03
N GLN A 54 -5.70 14.74 -0.41
CA GLN A 54 -4.49 14.97 0.41
C GLN A 54 -3.19 14.93 -0.41
N LEU A 55 -3.26 14.38 -1.63
CA LEU A 55 -2.13 14.30 -2.54
C LEU A 55 -2.57 14.75 -3.95
N PRO A 56 -1.94 15.78 -4.54
CA PRO A 56 -2.19 16.13 -5.93
C PRO A 56 -1.65 15.03 -6.87
N LYS A 57 -2.39 14.73 -7.96
CA LYS A 57 -2.01 13.68 -8.93
C LYS A 57 -0.59 13.83 -9.48
N LYS A 58 -0.10 15.07 -9.63
CA LYS A 58 1.26 15.37 -10.10
C LYS A 58 2.35 14.85 -9.16
N GLU A 59 2.03 14.70 -7.88
CA GLU A 59 2.95 14.21 -6.85
C GLU A 59 2.86 12.71 -6.59
N PHE A 60 2.01 11.98 -7.33
CA PHE A 60 1.83 10.55 -7.16
C PHE A 60 3.14 9.76 -7.21
N TRP A 61 4.05 10.13 -8.13
CA TRP A 61 5.36 9.51 -8.26
C TRP A 61 6.21 9.59 -6.97
N LYS A 62 5.99 10.61 -6.13
CA LYS A 62 6.69 10.73 -4.85
C LYS A 62 6.30 9.62 -3.86
N MET A 63 5.17 8.94 -4.05
CA MET A 63 4.76 7.80 -3.21
C MET A 63 5.68 6.59 -3.36
N PHE A 64 6.40 6.47 -4.48
CA PHE A 64 7.38 5.41 -4.69
C PHE A 64 8.71 5.70 -3.96
N ILE A 65 8.89 6.92 -3.45
CA ILE A 65 10.05 7.25 -2.62
C ILE A 65 9.82 6.61 -1.24
N PRO A 66 10.76 5.77 -0.77
CA PRO A 66 10.68 5.19 0.56
C PRO A 66 10.44 6.28 1.61
N PHE A 67 9.59 5.99 2.60
CA PHE A 67 9.25 6.90 3.71
C PHE A 67 8.46 8.18 3.36
N TYR A 68 8.31 8.56 2.07
CA TYR A 68 7.53 9.75 1.71
C TYR A 68 6.05 9.65 2.15
N GLY A 69 5.48 8.45 2.09
CA GLY A 69 4.11 8.16 2.50
C GLY A 69 3.85 8.27 4.01
N ALA A 70 4.89 8.24 4.85
CA ALA A 70 4.74 8.23 6.31
C ALA A 70 4.05 9.49 6.85
N LYS A 71 4.27 10.65 6.21
CA LYS A 71 3.60 11.91 6.58
C LYS A 71 2.08 11.89 6.37
N TYR A 72 1.58 10.93 5.60
CA TYR A 72 0.16 10.76 5.32
C TYR A 72 -0.49 9.62 6.11
N PHE A 73 0.21 9.01 7.08
CA PHE A 73 -0.29 7.89 7.86
C PHE A 73 -1.67 8.19 8.48
N GLY A 74 -1.84 9.38 9.09
CA GLY A 74 -3.13 9.80 9.64
C GLY A 74 -4.27 9.73 8.62
N ALA A 75 -4.09 10.36 7.46
CA ALA A 75 -5.08 10.38 6.39
C ALA A 75 -5.35 8.99 5.77
N LEU A 76 -4.30 8.17 5.65
CA LEU A 76 -4.39 6.81 5.10
C LEU A 76 -5.13 5.84 6.01
N TYR A 77 -5.01 5.96 7.33
CA TYR A 77 -5.57 4.95 8.24
C TYR A 77 -6.86 5.40 8.94
N PHE A 78 -6.96 6.68 9.27
CA PHE A 78 -8.11 7.23 10.00
C PHE A 78 -9.10 7.98 9.11
N GLY A 79 -8.77 8.19 7.83
CA GLY A 79 -9.52 9.10 6.97
C GLY A 79 -9.15 10.55 7.26
N SER A 80 -9.48 11.48 6.35
CA SER A 80 -9.17 12.90 6.56
C SER A 80 -9.85 13.38 7.85
N VAL A 81 -9.05 13.73 8.86
CA VAL A 81 -9.51 14.63 9.91
C VAL A 81 -9.66 15.99 9.23
N SER A 82 -10.91 16.41 9.07
CA SER A 82 -11.29 17.76 8.64
C SER A 82 -10.72 18.80 9.58
#